data_AF-A0AB36J5L7-F1
#
_entry.id   AF-A0AB36J5L7-F1
#
_cell.length_a   1.000
_cell.length_b   1.000
_cell.length_c   1.000
_cell.angle_alpha   90.00
_cell.angle_beta   90.00
_cell.angle_gamma   90.00
#
_symmetry.space_group_name_H-M   'P 1'
#
loop_
_entity.id
_entity.type
_entity.pdbx_description
1 polymer ?
#
loop_
_entity_poly.entity_id
_entity_poly.type
_entity_poly.pdbx_seq_one_letter_code
_entity_poly.pdbx_strand_id
1 'polypeptide(L)' 'MTEKPELKKEPTELEELVKEKVKLAKRLGLMEQGTQPIEGYKETNDYKRIQEIDLKLWELIK' A
#
# COMPACT_ATOMS: atom_id res chain seq x y z
N MET A 1 26.57 22.80 -10.82
CA MET A 1 25.78 21.57 -11.05
C MET A 1 26.12 20.66 -9.90
N THR A 2 25.28 20.58 -8.88
CA THR A 2 25.59 19.82 -7.66
C THR A 2 24.77 18.56 -7.68
N GLU A 3 25.39 17.49 -8.18
CA GLU A 3 24.88 16.14 -8.15
C GLU A 3 24.76 15.73 -6.67
N LYS A 4 23.54 15.73 -6.14
CA LYS A 4 23.25 15.04 -4.88
C LYS A 4 23.34 13.55 -5.18
N PRO A 5 24.15 12.77 -4.46
CA PRO A 5 24.07 11.33 -4.57
C PRO A 5 22.69 10.94 -4.07
N GLU A 6 21.85 10.46 -4.98
CA GLU A 6 20.61 9.77 -4.67
C GLU A 6 20.99 8.57 -3.82
N LEU A 7 20.99 8.76 -2.50
CA LEU A 7 20.93 7.67 -1.55
C LEU A 7 19.73 6.84 -1.99
N LYS A 8 20.01 5.72 -2.66
CA LYS A 8 19.12 4.57 -2.72
C LYS A 8 18.93 4.14 -1.28
N LYS A 9 18.06 4.86 -0.56
CA LYS A 9 17.51 4.37 0.70
C LYS A 9 16.85 3.07 0.30
N GLU A 10 17.34 1.97 0.86
CA GLU A 10 16.57 0.73 0.85
C GLU A 10 15.14 1.13 1.26
N PRO A 11 14.13 0.68 0.50
CA PRO A 11 12.76 1.09 0.79
C PRO A 11 12.52 0.75 2.25
N THR A 12 12.12 1.76 3.02
CA THR A 12 11.81 1.53 4.42
C THR A 12 10.65 0.53 4.49
N GLU A 13 10.56 -0.25 5.57
CA GLU A 13 9.45 -1.21 5.76
C GLU A 13 8.08 -0.54 5.53
N LEU A 14 7.97 0.74 5.91
CA LEU A 14 6.82 1.59 5.62
C LEU A 14 6.54 1.76 4.12
N GLU A 15 7.55 2.04 3.31
CA GLU A 15 7.39 2.20 1.86
C GLU A 15 6.97 0.90 1.16
N GLU A 16 7.51 -0.24 1.61
CA GLU A 16 7.11 -1.56 1.08
C GLU A 16 5.65 -1.87 1.43
N LEU A 17 5.26 -1.66 2.70
CA LEU A 17 3.90 -1.83 3.16
C LEU A 17 2.91 -0.93 2.41
N VAL A 18 3.24 0.35 2.21
CA VAL A 18 2.41 1.29 1.44
C VAL A 18 2.28 0.82 -0.02
N LYS A 19 3.36 0.39 -0.67
CA LYS A 19 3.31 -0.12 -2.05
C LYS A 19 2.43 -1.37 -2.15
N GLU A 20 2.54 -2.29 -1.20
CA GLU A 20 1.71 -3.49 -1.15
C GLU A 20 0.24 -3.12 -0.98
N LYS A 21 -0.10 -2.24 -0.03
CA LYS A 21 -1.47 -1.74 0.19
C LYS A 21 -2.05 -1.12 -1.09
N VAL A 22 -1.31 -0.24 -1.74
CA VAL A 22 -1.75 0.42 -2.98
C VAL A 22 -2.02 -0.62 -4.06
N LYS A 23 -1.12 -1.60 -4.25
CA LYS A 23 -1.30 -2.66 -5.24
C LYS A 23 -2.56 -3.49 -4.98
N LEU A 24 -2.82 -3.85 -3.72
CA LEU A 24 -4.03 -4.58 -3.32
C LEU A 24 -5.29 -3.73 -3.52
N ALA A 25 -5.26 -2.46 -3.11
CA ALA A 25 -6.39 -1.55 -3.28
C ALA A 25 -6.73 -1.32 -4.76
N LYS A 26 -5.73 -1.24 -5.63
CA LYS A 26 -5.93 -1.17 -7.09
C LYS A 26 -6.58 -2.45 -7.64
N ARG A 27 -6.10 -3.62 -7.24
CA ARG A 27 -6.69 -4.91 -7.63
C ARG A 27 -8.16 -5.03 -7.24
N LEU A 28 -8.51 -4.48 -6.08
CA LEU A 28 -9.88 -4.46 -5.58
C LEU A 28 -10.76 -3.38 -6.22
N GLY A 29 -10.21 -2.48 -7.05
CA GLY A 29 -10.95 -1.35 -7.62
C GLY A 29 -11.27 -0.25 -6.61
N LEU A 30 -10.47 -0.11 -5.55
CA LEU A 30 -10.68 0.86 -4.47
C LEU A 30 -9.94 2.20 -4.68
N MET A 31 -8.95 2.25 -5.58
CA MET A 31 -8.01 3.38 -5.67
C MET A 31 -7.99 4.11 -7.02
N GLU A 32 -8.32 3.47 -8.13
CA GLU A 32 -8.21 4.12 -9.45
C GLU A 32 -9.50 4.83 -9.84
N GLN A 33 -9.38 6.04 -10.37
CA GLN A 33 -10.51 6.82 -10.82
C GLN A 33 -11.26 6.08 -11.94
N GLY A 34 -12.58 5.90 -11.77
CA GLY A 34 -13.40 5.14 -12.70
C GLY A 34 -13.39 3.63 -12.48
N THR A 35 -12.65 3.13 -11.49
CA THR A 35 -12.79 1.74 -11.03
C THR A 35 -13.89 1.64 -9.98
N GLN A 36 -14.67 0.56 -10.06
CA GLN A 36 -15.62 0.20 -9.01
C GLN A 36 -15.02 -0.93 -8.18
N PRO A 37 -15.25 -0.92 -6.86
CA PRO A 37 -14.84 -2.02 -6.02
C PRO A 37 -15.44 -3.33 -6.53
N ILE A 38 -14.65 -4.40 -6.56
CA ILE A 38 -15.18 -5.72 -6.92
C ILE A 38 -16.27 -6.14 -5.91
N GLU A 39 -17.29 -6.83 -6.37
CA GLU A 39 -18.36 -7.30 -5.47
C GLU A 39 -17.77 -8.24 -4.41
N GLY A 40 -18.19 -8.06 -3.15
CA GLY A 40 -17.66 -8.85 -2.04
C GLY A 40 -16.18 -8.57 -1.72
N TYR A 41 -15.56 -7.47 -2.19
CA TYR A 41 -14.14 -7.17 -1.94
C TYR A 41 -13.76 -7.28 -0.45
N LYS A 42 -14.67 -6.94 0.47
CA LYS A 42 -14.46 -7.00 1.93
C LYS A 42 -14.17 -8.41 2.44
N GLU A 43 -14.62 -9.44 1.74
CA GLU A 43 -14.44 -10.84 2.11
C GLU A 43 -13.15 -11.43 1.52
N THR A 44 -12.55 -10.74 0.55
CA THR A 44 -11.34 -11.19 -0.12
C THR A 44 -10.11 -11.14 0.79
N ASN A 45 -9.16 -12.03 0.52
CA ASN A 45 -7.87 -12.03 1.21
C ASN A 45 -7.08 -10.73 0.95
N ASP A 46 -7.24 -10.12 -0.23
CA ASP A 46 -6.60 -8.86 -0.57
C ASP A 46 -7.06 -7.73 0.37
N TYR A 47 -8.36 -7.68 0.70
CA TYR A 47 -8.87 -6.68 1.64
C TYR A 47 -8.44 -6.95 3.08
N LYS A 48 -8.46 -8.22 3.52
CA LYS A 48 -7.92 -8.60 4.84
C LYS A 48 -6.46 -8.18 4.97
N ARG A 49 -5.66 -8.41 3.91
CA ARG A 49 -4.26 -8.04 3.87
C ARG A 49 -4.05 -6.52 3.96
N ILE A 50 -4.88 -5.73 3.28
CA ILE A 50 -4.87 -4.27 3.42
C ILE A 50 -5.08 -3.86 4.89
N GLN A 51 -6.01 -4.50 5.60
CA GLN A 51 -6.26 -4.20 7.02
C GLN A 51 -5.07 -4.57 7.92
N GLU A 52 -4.42 -5.71 7.67
CA GLU A 52 -3.19 -6.08 8.39
C GLU A 52 -2.06 -5.07 8.16
N ILE A 53 -1.89 -4.62 6.90
CA ILE A 53 -0.90 -3.61 6.55
C ILE A 53 -1.22 -2.29 7.26
N ASP A 54 -2.48 -1.88 7.31
CA ASP A 54 -2.88 -0.65 8.01
C ASP A 54 -2.58 -0.69 9.50
N LEU A 55 -2.76 -1.84 10.15
CA LEU A 55 -2.37 -2.03 11.55
C LEU A 55 -0.85 -1.91 11.72
N LYS A 56 -0.06 -2.59 10.88
CA LYS A 56 1.41 -2.50 10.94
C LYS A 56 1.92 -1.09 10.70
N LEU A 57 1.34 -0.39 9.71
CA LEU A 57 1.67 1.01 9.42
C LEU A 57 1.37 1.91 10.61
N TRP A 58 0.28 1.65 11.34
CA TRP A 58 -0.05 2.39 12.56
C TRP A 58 0.95 2.14 13.70
N GLU A 59 1.43 0.91 13.86
CA GLU A 59 2.47 0.58 14.83
C GLU A 59 3.82 1.24 14.50
N LEU A 60 4.17 1.36 13.21
CA LEU A 60 5.41 2.01 12.77
C LEU A 60 5.43 3.53 12.96
N ILE A 61 4.27 4.17 13.14
CA ILE A 61 4.15 5.63 13.33
C ILE A 61 4.15 6.00 14.83
N LYS A 62 3.93 5.03 15.74
CA LYS A 62 3.99 5.24 17.19
C LYS A 62 5.42 5.44 17.71
#